data_AF-A0A537M9Y6-F1
#
_entry.id   AF-A0A537M9Y6-F1
#
_cell.length_a   1.000
_cell.length_b   1.000
_cell.length_c   1.000
_cell.angle_alpha   90.00
_cell.angle_beta   90.00
_cell.angle_gamma   90.00
#
_symmetry.space_group_name_H-M   'P 1'
#
loop_
_entity.id
_entity.type
_entity.pdbx_description
1 polymer ?
#
loop_
_entity_poly.entity_id
_entity_poly.type
_entity_poly.pdbx_seq_one_letter_code
_entity_poly.pdbx_strand_id
1 'polypeptide(L)'
;MSKWQGAAGSWSVKLLVAAAAIAFGALLGWGVLTGRNEAATEAGRERAIKVPIRVSSENGEPLITLDTETQRRSGIETAALPSATHQEQVRGYGMVLDVARLTELSNNYASAKAQVQTAQAKLAMSKPAYERAQRLFSEHQVVSEAQLQATVAAFGSDQASMAVAEAQVRTLTATAYQEWGSVLGKSLIDESPMITRLIERQDFLLQITLSPGVILAAPPSTASIATGKSARAAITFVSPATRID
;
A
#
# COMPACT_ATOMS: atom_id res chain seq x y z
N MET A 1 -121.07 40.19 -59.80
CA MET A 1 -120.32 41.23 -59.06
C MET A 1 -119.96 40.63 -57.71
N SER A 2 -118.69 40.26 -57.48
CA SER A 2 -117.69 41.11 -56.77
C SER A 2 -117.83 40.94 -55.25
N LYS A 3 -116.84 40.58 -54.40
CA LYS A 3 -115.38 40.32 -54.49
C LYS A 3 -114.92 40.08 -53.01
N TRP A 4 -113.78 39.40 -52.81
CA TRP A 4 -112.83 39.44 -51.64
C TRP A 4 -113.12 38.50 -50.44
N GLN A 5 -112.30 37.49 -50.10
CA GLN A 5 -110.88 37.38 -49.69
C GLN A 5 -110.55 37.85 -48.25
N GLY A 6 -109.90 36.98 -47.45
CA GLY A 6 -109.19 37.40 -46.23
C GLY A 6 -108.76 36.30 -45.25
N ALA A 7 -107.56 35.74 -45.46
CA ALA A 7 -106.56 35.33 -44.44
C ALA A 7 -106.95 34.49 -43.20
N ALA A 8 -106.67 33.17 -43.22
CA ALA A 8 -106.50 32.38 -41.98
C ALA A 8 -105.66 31.08 -42.11
N GLY A 9 -104.75 30.95 -43.10
CA GLY A 9 -104.01 29.70 -43.37
C GLY A 9 -102.50 29.71 -43.10
N SER A 10 -101.92 30.84 -42.68
CA SER A 10 -100.44 31.04 -42.62
C SER A 10 -99.82 30.71 -41.25
N TRP A 11 -100.62 30.69 -40.16
CA TRP A 11 -100.08 30.51 -38.81
C TRP A 11 -99.79 29.04 -38.47
N SER A 12 -100.64 28.11 -38.93
CA SER A 12 -100.50 26.67 -38.64
C SER A 12 -99.27 26.05 -39.31
N VAL A 13 -98.90 26.50 -40.51
CA VAL A 13 -97.70 26.02 -41.22
C VAL A 13 -96.42 26.56 -40.57
N LYS A 14 -96.43 27.80 -40.08
CA LYS A 14 -95.29 28.40 -39.36
C LYS A 14 -95.01 27.72 -38.01
N LEU A 15 -96.06 27.27 -37.31
CA LEU A 15 -95.91 26.53 -36.05
C LEU A 15 -95.31 25.13 -36.25
N LEU A 16 -95.68 24.42 -37.32
CA LEU A 16 -95.10 23.11 -37.64
C LEU A 16 -93.63 23.20 -38.05
N VAL A 17 -93.24 24.21 -38.82
CA VAL A 17 -91.83 24.43 -39.21
C VAL A 17 -90.98 24.81 -38.01
N ALA A 18 -91.50 25.65 -37.10
CA ALA A 18 -90.79 26.00 -35.86
C ALA A 18 -90.59 24.78 -34.93
N ALA A 19 -91.60 23.92 -34.80
CA ALA A 19 -91.49 22.70 -34.00
C ALA A 19 -90.47 21.71 -34.60
N ALA A 20 -90.44 21.55 -35.92
CA ALA A 20 -89.45 20.70 -36.60
C ALA A 20 -88.01 21.25 -36.45
N ALA A 21 -87.83 22.57 -36.51
CA ALA A 21 -86.52 23.20 -36.31
C ALA A 21 -86.00 23.04 -34.87
N ILE A 22 -86.89 23.14 -33.87
CA ILE A 22 -86.54 22.90 -32.47
C ILE A 22 -86.19 21.43 -32.22
N ALA A 23 -86.96 20.50 -32.79
CA ALA A 23 -86.67 19.06 -32.69
C ALA A 23 -85.34 18.69 -33.35
N PHE A 24 -85.03 19.29 -34.50
CA PHE A 24 -83.75 19.08 -35.20
C PHE A 24 -82.58 19.70 -34.43
N GLY A 25 -82.76 20.90 -33.85
CA GLY A 25 -81.77 21.53 -32.98
C GLY A 25 -81.51 20.73 -31.69
N ALA A 26 -82.56 20.13 -31.11
CA ALA A 26 -82.43 19.26 -29.95
C ALA A 26 -81.71 17.94 -30.28
N LEU A 27 -81.99 17.34 -31.44
CA LEU A 27 -81.30 16.12 -31.93
C LEU A 27 -79.82 16.39 -32.26
N LEU A 28 -79.50 17.51 -32.90
CA LEU A 28 -78.11 17.90 -33.17
C LEU A 28 -77.37 18.25 -31.87
N GLY A 29 -78.03 18.94 -30.93
CA GLY A 29 -77.46 19.25 -29.62
C GLY A 29 -77.20 17.98 -28.79
N TRP A 30 -78.11 17.01 -28.82
CA TRP A 30 -77.94 15.72 -28.17
C TRP A 30 -76.78 14.92 -28.77
N GLY A 31 -76.67 14.85 -30.10
CA GLY A 31 -75.57 14.15 -30.79
C GLY A 31 -74.19 14.73 -30.50
N VAL A 32 -74.07 16.05 -30.37
CA VAL A 32 -72.80 16.72 -29.99
C VAL A 32 -72.45 16.46 -28.51
N LEU A 33 -73.44 16.36 -27.64
CA LEU A 33 -73.22 16.09 -26.21
C LEU A 33 -72.83 14.63 -25.97
N THR A 34 -73.44 13.68 -26.68
CA THR A 34 -73.06 12.25 -26.61
C THR A 34 -71.69 12.00 -27.24
N GLY A 35 -71.42 12.61 -28.41
CA GLY A 35 -70.12 12.47 -29.09
C GLY A 35 -68.94 13.07 -28.30
N ARG A 36 -69.17 14.12 -27.50
CA ARG A 36 -68.15 14.67 -26.60
C ARG A 36 -67.85 13.78 -25.40
N ASN A 37 -68.85 13.08 -24.86
CA ASN A 37 -68.64 12.14 -23.77
C ASN A 37 -67.91 10.88 -24.23
N GLU A 38 -68.24 10.39 -25.43
CA GLU A 38 -67.55 9.26 -26.06
C GLU A 38 -66.07 9.61 -26.33
N ALA A 39 -65.79 10.78 -26.90
CA ALA A 39 -64.43 11.29 -27.11
C ALA A 39 -63.63 11.47 -25.79
N ALA A 40 -64.29 11.86 -24.70
CA ALA A 40 -63.64 11.96 -23.39
C ALA A 40 -63.33 10.57 -22.79
N THR A 41 -64.17 9.56 -23.05
CA THR A 41 -63.89 8.17 -22.64
C THR A 41 -62.85 7.47 -23.52
N GLU A 42 -62.78 7.77 -24.82
CA GLU A 42 -61.72 7.30 -25.73
C GLU A 42 -60.37 7.91 -25.36
N ALA A 43 -60.32 9.23 -25.10
CA ALA A 43 -59.10 9.93 -24.69
C ALA A 43 -58.54 9.44 -23.34
N GLY A 44 -59.37 8.82 -22.49
CA GLY A 44 -58.93 8.14 -21.27
C GLY A 44 -58.31 6.75 -21.52
N ARG A 45 -58.76 6.03 -22.56
CA ARG A 45 -58.24 4.71 -22.95
C ARG A 45 -56.93 4.78 -23.74
N GLU A 46 -56.66 5.91 -24.38
CA GLU A 46 -55.42 6.17 -25.16
C GLU A 46 -54.32 6.88 -24.37
N ARG A 47 -54.31 6.81 -23.02
CA ARG A 47 -53.07 7.08 -22.29
C ARG A 47 -52.09 5.97 -22.64
N ALA A 48 -51.27 6.22 -23.67
CA ALA A 48 -50.13 5.41 -24.03
C ALA A 48 -49.44 4.98 -22.74
N ILE A 49 -49.37 3.66 -22.52
CA ILE A 49 -48.54 3.08 -21.49
C ILE A 49 -47.12 3.54 -21.86
N LYS A 50 -46.66 4.63 -21.24
CA LYS A 50 -45.26 5.02 -21.29
C LYS A 50 -44.53 3.93 -20.55
N VAL A 51 -44.11 2.90 -21.29
CA VAL A 51 -43.14 1.93 -20.78
C VAL A 51 -41.94 2.78 -20.37
N PRO A 52 -41.60 2.85 -19.07
CA PRO A 52 -40.45 3.63 -18.64
C PRO A 52 -39.25 3.09 -19.41
N ILE A 53 -38.47 3.96 -20.05
CA ILE A 53 -37.21 3.54 -20.65
C ILE A 53 -36.31 3.16 -19.47
N ARG A 54 -36.22 1.86 -19.20
CA ARG A 54 -35.53 1.32 -18.01
C ARG A 54 -34.03 1.22 -18.22
N VAL A 55 -33.54 1.40 -19.44
CA VAL A 55 -32.14 1.25 -19.82
C VAL A 55 -31.66 2.59 -20.38
N SER A 56 -30.72 3.20 -19.69
CA SER A 56 -29.97 4.38 -20.12
C SER A 56 -28.50 4.02 -20.23
N SER A 57 -27.68 4.91 -20.76
CA SER A 57 -26.22 4.81 -20.68
C SER A 57 -25.70 5.94 -19.81
N GLU A 58 -24.91 5.61 -18.80
CA GLU A 58 -24.18 6.58 -17.98
C GLU A 58 -22.69 6.23 -18.08
N ASN A 59 -21.85 7.18 -18.49
CA ASN A 59 -20.41 6.99 -18.72
C ASN A 59 -20.05 5.82 -19.65
N GLY A 60 -20.93 5.46 -20.59
CA GLY A 60 -20.73 4.33 -21.51
C GLY A 60 -21.15 2.97 -20.95
N GLU A 61 -21.62 2.91 -19.70
CA GLU A 61 -22.13 1.69 -19.09
C GLU A 61 -23.68 1.65 -19.14
N PRO A 62 -24.30 0.48 -19.32
CA PRO A 62 -25.75 0.34 -19.32
C PRO A 62 -26.32 0.51 -17.91
N LEU A 63 -27.02 1.61 -17.66
CA LEU A 63 -27.72 1.92 -16.42
C LEU A 63 -29.16 1.42 -16.48
N ILE A 64 -29.53 0.53 -15.55
CA ILE A 64 -30.91 0.05 -15.41
C ILE A 64 -31.57 0.76 -14.23
N THR A 65 -32.61 1.56 -14.51
CA THR A 65 -33.40 2.23 -13.46
C THR A 65 -34.65 1.41 -13.15
N LEU A 66 -34.78 0.94 -11.91
CA LEU A 66 -35.95 0.24 -11.39
C LEU A 66 -36.60 1.08 -10.30
N ASP A 67 -37.92 1.19 -10.32
CA ASP A 67 -38.67 1.76 -9.20
C ASP A 67 -38.73 0.78 -8.02
N THR A 68 -38.96 1.31 -6.82
CA THR A 68 -38.97 0.53 -5.57
C THR A 68 -40.01 -0.60 -5.57
N GLU A 69 -41.16 -0.42 -6.23
CA GLU A 69 -42.20 -1.45 -6.27
C GLU A 69 -41.79 -2.60 -7.21
N THR A 70 -41.18 -2.28 -8.35
CA THR A 70 -40.58 -3.29 -9.24
C THR A 70 -39.44 -4.03 -8.53
N GLN A 71 -38.57 -3.32 -7.80
CA GLN A 71 -37.48 -3.91 -7.02
C GLN A 71 -38.00 -4.93 -5.98
N ARG A 72 -39.01 -4.54 -5.20
CA ARG A 72 -39.64 -5.38 -4.17
C ARG A 72 -40.37 -6.60 -4.74
N ARG A 73 -41.16 -6.40 -5.80
CA ARG A 73 -41.89 -7.50 -6.48
C ARG A 73 -40.96 -8.51 -7.16
N SER A 74 -39.79 -8.05 -7.58
CA SER A 74 -38.77 -8.89 -8.21
C SER A 74 -37.84 -9.54 -7.18
N GLY A 75 -38.02 -9.29 -5.87
CA GLY A 75 -37.19 -9.83 -4.80
C GLY A 75 -35.75 -9.32 -4.82
N ILE A 76 -35.51 -8.13 -5.38
CA ILE A 76 -34.17 -7.55 -5.47
C ILE A 76 -33.86 -6.86 -4.15
N GLU A 77 -33.00 -7.48 -3.36
CA GLU A 77 -32.48 -6.90 -2.12
C GLU A 77 -31.09 -6.33 -2.36
N THR A 78 -30.82 -5.18 -1.76
CA THR A 78 -29.49 -4.57 -1.76
C THR A 78 -28.92 -4.65 -0.35
N ALA A 79 -27.67 -5.09 -0.25
CA ALA A 79 -26.89 -5.02 0.96
C ALA A 79 -25.74 -4.05 0.74
N ALA A 80 -25.48 -3.18 1.71
CA ALA A 80 -24.25 -2.40 1.71
C ALA A 80 -23.08 -3.38 1.84
N LEU A 81 -22.14 -3.35 0.90
CA LEU A 81 -20.95 -4.17 0.97
C LEU A 81 -20.12 -3.69 2.17
N PRO A 82 -19.91 -4.52 3.22
CA PRO A 82 -19.09 -4.12 4.33
C PRO A 82 -17.65 -3.87 3.86
N SER A 83 -17.03 -2.81 4.36
CA SER A 83 -15.62 -2.56 4.09
C SER A 83 -14.79 -3.70 4.69
N ALA A 84 -13.97 -4.35 3.87
CA ALA A 84 -13.04 -5.38 4.29
C ALA A 84 -11.61 -4.83 4.21
N THR A 85 -10.82 -5.06 5.26
CA THR A 85 -9.39 -4.75 5.22
C THR A 85 -8.69 -5.78 4.35
N HIS A 86 -8.35 -5.40 3.11
CA HIS A 86 -7.51 -6.22 2.24
C HIS A 86 -6.04 -6.06 2.67
N GLN A 87 -5.43 -7.15 3.11
CA GLN A 87 -3.98 -7.21 3.33
C GLN A 87 -3.35 -7.66 2.01
N GLU A 88 -2.67 -6.73 1.34
CA GLU A 88 -1.97 -7.03 0.09
C GLU A 88 -0.87 -8.07 0.34
N GLN A 89 -0.95 -9.20 -0.36
CA GLN A 89 0.04 -10.26 -0.26
C GLN A 89 0.99 -10.20 -1.44
N VAL A 90 2.22 -9.79 -1.18
CA VAL A 90 3.29 -9.81 -2.17
C VAL A 90 3.95 -11.17 -2.18
N ARG A 91 4.12 -11.75 -3.37
CA ARG A 91 4.88 -12.98 -3.58
C ARG A 91 6.28 -12.64 -4.08
N GLY A 92 7.28 -13.32 -3.52
CA GLY A 92 8.67 -13.24 -3.94
C GLY A 92 9.31 -14.62 -3.90
N TYR A 93 10.44 -14.75 -4.59
CA TYR A 93 11.25 -15.97 -4.56
C TYR A 93 12.40 -15.77 -3.59
N GLY A 94 12.66 -16.77 -2.76
CA GLY A 94 13.68 -16.72 -1.73
C GLY A 94 14.79 -17.75 -1.94
N MET A 95 16.02 -17.39 -1.62
CA MET A 95 17.13 -18.31 -1.46
C MET A 95 17.71 -18.20 -0.05
N VAL A 96 18.22 -19.32 0.48
CA VAL A 96 18.96 -19.32 1.75
C VAL A 96 20.35 -18.78 1.47
N LEU A 97 20.71 -17.70 2.16
CA LEU A 97 22.01 -17.07 2.03
C LEU A 97 23.02 -17.79 2.94
N ASP A 98 24.19 -18.12 2.40
CA ASP A 98 25.26 -18.69 3.21
C ASP A 98 25.89 -17.61 4.10
N VAL A 99 25.88 -17.87 5.41
CA VAL A 99 26.42 -16.99 6.45
C VAL A 99 27.91 -17.25 6.73
N ALA A 100 28.59 -18.05 5.90
CA ALA A 100 30.04 -18.29 6.01
C ALA A 100 30.84 -16.98 6.02
N ARG A 101 30.54 -16.07 5.09
CA ARG A 101 31.20 -14.75 5.01
C ARG A 101 30.92 -13.88 6.23
N LEU A 102 29.71 -13.95 6.77
CA LEU A 102 29.31 -13.23 7.98
C LEU A 102 30.09 -13.75 9.21
N THR A 103 30.23 -15.07 9.31
CA THR A 103 31.00 -15.76 10.36
C THR A 103 32.48 -15.39 10.31
N GLU A 104 33.07 -15.39 9.12
CA GLU A 104 34.45 -14.97 8.90
C GLU A 104 34.67 -13.52 9.37
N LEU A 105 33.78 -12.60 8.99
CA LEU A 105 33.88 -11.19 9.38
C LEU A 105 33.74 -11.01 10.89
N SER A 106 32.86 -11.76 11.55
CA SER A 106 32.70 -11.75 13.01
C SER A 106 33.98 -12.22 13.71
N ASN A 107 34.57 -13.32 13.26
CA ASN A 107 35.82 -13.84 13.81
C ASN A 107 36.99 -12.86 13.62
N ASN A 108 37.10 -12.26 12.42
CA ASN A 108 38.13 -11.26 12.12
C ASN A 108 37.96 -10.01 12.98
N TYR A 109 36.72 -9.56 13.21
CA TYR A 109 36.43 -8.42 14.09
C TYR A 109 36.83 -8.70 15.54
N ALA A 110 36.48 -9.87 16.07
CA ALA A 110 36.87 -10.29 17.42
C ALA A 110 38.40 -10.35 17.58
N SER A 111 39.11 -10.90 16.57
CA SER A 111 40.57 -10.94 16.54
C SER A 111 41.18 -9.54 16.51
N ALA A 112 40.67 -8.63 15.68
CA ALA A 112 41.16 -7.25 15.61
C ALA A 112 40.93 -6.49 16.93
N LYS A 113 39.79 -6.71 17.60
CA LYS A 113 39.50 -6.14 18.93
C LYS A 113 40.50 -6.64 19.98
N ALA A 114 40.86 -7.92 19.95
CA ALA A 114 41.89 -8.48 20.82
C ALA A 114 43.29 -7.90 20.51
N GLN A 115 43.60 -7.62 19.25
CA GLN A 115 44.85 -6.96 18.86
C GLN A 115 44.92 -5.53 19.38
N VAL A 116 43.81 -4.77 19.34
CA VAL A 116 43.73 -3.44 19.97
C VAL A 116 44.02 -3.53 21.47
N GLN A 117 43.40 -4.47 22.18
CA GLN A 117 43.65 -4.66 23.61
C GLN A 117 45.12 -5.01 23.90
N THR A 118 45.73 -5.85 23.06
CA THR A 118 47.14 -6.21 23.18
C THR A 118 48.06 -5.01 22.94
N ALA A 119 47.81 -4.23 21.89
CA ALA A 119 48.59 -3.04 21.57
C ALA A 119 48.43 -1.95 22.64
N GLN A 120 47.21 -1.79 23.17
CA GLN A 120 46.93 -0.88 24.28
C GLN A 120 47.71 -1.26 25.55
N ALA A 121 47.78 -2.55 25.88
CA ALA A 121 48.55 -3.04 27.02
C ALA A 121 50.06 -2.77 26.85
N LYS A 122 50.60 -2.98 25.64
CA LYS A 122 52.00 -2.65 25.33
C LYS A 122 52.28 -1.15 25.48
N LEU A 123 51.40 -0.31 24.92
CA LEU A 123 51.52 1.14 25.02
C LEU A 123 51.43 1.64 26.47
N ALA A 124 50.56 1.02 27.29
CA ALA A 124 50.45 1.31 28.71
C ALA A 124 51.73 0.97 29.50
N MET A 125 52.56 0.04 28.99
CA MET A 125 53.84 -0.33 29.57
C MET A 125 55.00 0.54 29.05
N SER A 126 55.07 0.79 27.74
CA SER A 126 56.18 1.54 27.14
C SER A 126 56.12 3.04 27.40
N LYS A 127 54.91 3.62 27.50
CA LYS A 127 54.75 5.06 27.79
C LYS A 127 55.37 5.48 29.13
N PRO A 128 55.06 4.87 30.29
CA PRO A 128 55.69 5.24 31.55
C PRO A 128 57.19 4.94 31.60
N ALA A 129 57.66 3.93 30.85
CA ALA A 129 59.08 3.60 30.74
C ALA A 129 59.85 4.70 30.01
N TYR A 130 59.32 5.18 28.87
CA TYR A 130 59.84 6.33 28.14
C TYR A 130 59.85 7.60 29.00
N GLU A 131 58.72 7.94 29.64
CA GLU A 131 58.62 9.13 30.50
C GLU A 131 59.61 9.10 31.67
N ARG A 132 59.85 7.91 32.25
CA ARG A 132 60.84 7.73 33.32
C ARG A 132 62.26 7.89 32.82
N ALA A 133 62.61 7.28 31.68
CA ALA A 133 63.94 7.41 31.09
C ALA A 133 64.24 8.86 30.69
N GLN A 134 63.25 9.58 30.16
CA GLN A 134 63.37 11.00 29.83
C GLN A 134 63.67 11.85 31.06
N ARG A 135 62.91 11.69 32.15
CA ARG A 135 63.18 12.41 33.42
C ARG A 135 64.58 12.10 33.98
N LEU A 136 64.95 10.82 34.06
CA LEU A 136 66.25 10.41 34.59
C LEU A 136 67.44 10.92 33.76
N PHE A 137 67.27 11.05 32.44
CA PHE A 137 68.30 11.60 31.55
C PHE A 137 68.44 13.11 31.75
N SER A 138 67.31 13.84 31.76
CA SER A 138 67.31 15.31 31.85
C SER A 138 67.68 15.84 33.23
N GLU A 139 67.24 15.19 34.31
CA GLU A 139 67.40 15.71 35.68
C GLU A 139 68.67 15.22 36.37
N HIS A 140 69.12 14.00 36.05
CA HIS A 140 70.16 13.34 36.83
C HIS A 140 71.30 12.75 35.97
N GLN A 141 71.17 12.70 34.64
CA GLN A 141 72.10 12.00 33.73
C GLN A 141 72.43 10.55 34.15
N VAL A 142 71.49 9.90 34.86
CA VAL A 142 71.70 8.56 35.45
C VAL A 142 71.50 7.43 34.43
N VAL A 143 70.84 7.70 33.31
CA VAL A 143 70.63 6.73 32.22
C VAL A 143 71.50 7.07 31.01
N SER A 144 71.97 6.06 30.29
CA SER A 144 72.74 6.26 29.06
C SER A 144 71.84 6.77 27.93
N GLU A 145 72.42 7.51 26.98
CA GLU A 145 71.72 7.95 25.78
C GLU A 145 71.13 6.76 25.00
N ALA A 146 71.89 5.65 24.89
CA ALA A 146 71.43 4.43 24.26
C ALA A 146 70.18 3.84 24.94
N GLN A 147 70.10 3.89 26.28
CA GLN A 147 68.94 3.43 27.03
C GLN A 147 67.72 4.34 26.78
N LEU A 148 67.91 5.66 26.73
CA LEU A 148 66.86 6.60 26.38
C LEU A 148 66.34 6.31 24.96
N GLN A 149 67.24 6.21 23.98
CA GLN A 149 66.92 5.90 22.58
C GLN A 149 66.13 4.59 22.45
N ALA A 150 66.49 3.55 23.20
CA ALA A 150 65.76 2.29 23.21
C ALA A 150 64.31 2.45 23.70
N THR A 151 64.08 3.23 24.77
CA THR A 151 62.72 3.48 25.28
C THR A 151 61.89 4.34 24.33
N VAL A 152 62.51 5.32 23.65
CA VAL A 152 61.86 6.13 22.61
C VAL A 152 61.40 5.25 21.45
N ALA A 153 62.28 4.39 20.95
CA ALA A 153 61.97 3.47 19.86
C ALA A 153 60.84 2.49 20.24
N ALA A 154 60.89 1.93 21.45
CA ALA A 154 59.86 1.03 21.96
C ALA A 154 58.49 1.72 22.05
N PHE A 155 58.42 2.91 22.67
CA PHE A 155 57.17 3.67 22.76
C PHE A 155 56.62 4.05 21.38
N GLY A 156 57.47 4.53 20.46
CA GLY A 156 57.05 4.85 19.10
C GLY A 156 56.53 3.63 18.32
N SER A 157 57.17 2.47 18.49
CA SER A 157 56.74 1.21 17.87
C SER A 157 55.41 0.71 18.42
N ASP A 158 55.19 0.78 19.73
CA ASP A 158 53.93 0.39 20.36
C ASP A 158 52.79 1.35 20.00
N GLN A 159 53.08 2.65 19.91
CA GLN A 159 52.10 3.65 19.47
C GLN A 159 51.67 3.40 18.01
N ALA A 160 52.61 3.12 17.12
CA ALA A 160 52.30 2.75 15.73
C ALA A 160 51.49 1.44 15.68
N SER A 161 51.84 0.45 16.50
CA SER A 161 51.10 -0.82 16.59
C SER A 161 49.66 -0.63 17.04
N MET A 162 49.41 0.28 18.01
CA MET A 162 48.06 0.66 18.44
C MET A 162 47.27 1.28 17.28
N ALA A 163 47.87 2.24 16.56
CA ALA A 163 47.22 2.89 15.42
C ALA A 163 46.85 1.91 14.30
N VAL A 164 47.70 0.92 14.02
CA VAL A 164 47.43 -0.15 13.04
C VAL A 164 46.27 -1.03 13.50
N ALA A 165 46.27 -1.46 14.77
CA ALA A 165 45.20 -2.31 15.31
C ALA A 165 43.84 -1.59 15.29
N GLU A 166 43.79 -0.32 15.67
CA GLU A 166 42.58 0.48 15.61
C GLU A 166 42.09 0.67 14.16
N ALA A 167 43.02 0.90 13.21
CA ALA A 167 42.68 1.02 11.80
C ALA A 167 42.05 -0.28 11.28
N GLN A 168 42.56 -1.44 11.69
CA GLN A 168 41.98 -2.74 11.31
C GLN A 168 40.54 -2.89 11.81
N VAL A 169 40.24 -2.51 13.06
CA VAL A 169 38.87 -2.52 13.59
C VAL A 169 37.95 -1.59 12.80
N ARG A 170 38.41 -0.37 12.47
CA ARG A 170 37.65 0.58 11.64
C ARG A 170 37.35 0.02 10.25
N THR A 171 38.33 -0.60 9.60
CA THR A 171 38.17 -1.24 8.29
C THR A 171 37.13 -2.36 8.35
N LEU A 172 37.23 -3.28 9.31
CA LEU A 172 36.29 -4.39 9.44
C LEU A 172 34.86 -3.91 9.77
N THR A 173 34.75 -2.85 10.57
CA THR A 173 33.47 -2.17 10.86
C THR A 173 32.86 -1.64 9.57
N ALA A 174 33.63 -0.92 8.75
CA ALA A 174 33.16 -0.39 7.47
C ALA A 174 32.77 -1.51 6.49
N THR A 175 33.56 -2.59 6.42
CA THR A 175 33.25 -3.77 5.61
C THR A 175 31.93 -4.41 6.06
N ALA A 176 31.66 -4.50 7.37
CA ALA A 176 30.40 -5.03 7.88
C ALA A 176 29.18 -4.21 7.40
N TYR A 177 29.27 -2.89 7.48
CA TYR A 177 28.21 -2.01 6.99
C TYR A 177 28.05 -2.04 5.47
N GLN A 178 29.16 -2.12 4.72
CA GLN A 178 29.12 -2.16 3.26
C GLN A 178 28.57 -3.49 2.73
N GLU A 179 29.01 -4.62 3.29
CA GLU A 179 28.61 -5.93 2.81
C GLU A 179 27.19 -6.31 3.28
N TRP A 180 26.79 -5.92 4.49
CA TRP A 180 25.58 -6.43 5.16
C TRP A 180 24.57 -5.35 5.59
N GLY A 181 24.90 -4.08 5.41
CA GLY A 181 24.00 -2.98 5.70
C GLY A 181 23.95 -2.62 7.19
N SER A 182 23.03 -1.71 7.53
CA SER A 182 22.97 -1.13 8.88
C SER A 182 22.53 -2.13 9.95
N VAL A 183 21.60 -3.05 9.63
CA VAL A 183 21.03 -3.97 10.62
C VAL A 183 21.99 -5.10 10.95
N LEU A 184 22.38 -5.89 9.95
CA LEU A 184 23.30 -7.02 10.14
C LEU A 184 24.73 -6.55 10.45
N GLY A 185 25.20 -5.46 9.83
CA GLY A 185 26.50 -4.88 10.13
C GLY A 185 26.62 -4.40 11.58
N LYS A 186 25.61 -3.66 12.08
CA LYS A 186 25.56 -3.25 13.49
C LYS A 186 25.41 -4.44 14.44
N SER A 187 24.58 -5.41 14.08
CA SER A 187 24.37 -6.65 14.85
C SER A 187 25.66 -7.45 15.06
N LEU A 188 26.57 -7.43 14.08
CA LEU A 188 27.90 -8.03 14.18
C LEU A 188 28.81 -7.26 15.16
N ILE A 189 28.82 -5.93 15.08
CA ILE A 189 29.65 -5.07 15.95
C ILE A 189 29.18 -5.10 17.40
N ASP A 190 27.86 -5.07 17.60
CA ASP A 190 27.22 -5.13 18.91
C ASP A 190 27.20 -6.55 19.49
N GLU A 191 27.69 -7.56 18.74
CA GLU A 191 27.70 -8.98 19.12
C GLU A 191 26.30 -9.46 19.59
N SER A 192 25.26 -9.01 18.89
CA SER A 192 23.87 -9.19 19.35
C SER A 192 23.39 -10.66 19.25
N PRO A 193 22.37 -11.08 20.04
CA PRO A 193 21.88 -12.46 19.99
C PRO A 193 21.44 -12.94 18.61
N MET A 194 20.93 -12.04 17.75
CA MET A 194 20.55 -12.38 16.38
C MET A 194 21.76 -12.86 15.55
N ILE A 195 22.91 -12.18 15.64
CA ILE A 195 24.10 -12.58 14.89
C ILE A 195 24.64 -13.92 15.38
N THR A 196 24.64 -14.12 16.70
CA THR A 196 25.08 -15.37 17.32
C THR A 196 24.25 -16.54 16.82
N ARG A 197 22.91 -16.41 16.80
CA ARG A 197 22.02 -17.46 16.31
C ARG A 197 22.21 -17.78 14.83
N LEU A 198 22.51 -16.77 14.01
CA LEU A 198 22.85 -16.97 12.59
C LEU A 198 24.19 -17.71 12.43
N ILE A 199 25.22 -17.29 13.16
CA ILE A 199 26.56 -17.91 13.12
C ILE A 199 26.52 -19.36 13.61
N GLU A 200 25.76 -19.62 14.67
CA GLU A 200 25.56 -20.96 15.23
C GLU A 200 24.59 -21.83 14.40
N ARG A 201 24.09 -21.31 13.26
CA ARG A 201 23.15 -21.99 12.36
C ARG A 201 21.85 -22.42 13.05
N GLN A 202 21.47 -21.72 14.12
CA GLN A 202 20.15 -21.89 14.74
C GLN A 202 19.07 -21.21 13.91
N ASP A 203 19.42 -20.06 13.32
CA ASP A 203 18.57 -19.32 12.39
C ASP A 203 19.23 -19.29 11.01
N PHE A 204 18.42 -19.13 9.96
CA PHE A 204 18.87 -19.03 8.58
C PHE A 204 18.50 -17.66 8.02
N LEU A 205 19.41 -17.07 7.24
CA LEU A 205 19.16 -15.83 6.53
C LEU A 205 18.60 -16.13 5.14
N LEU A 206 17.51 -15.47 4.76
CA LEU A 206 16.90 -15.61 3.45
C LEU A 206 16.99 -14.30 2.68
N GLN A 207 17.46 -14.36 1.44
CA GLN A 207 17.34 -13.28 0.47
C GLN A 207 16.07 -13.51 -0.35
N ILE A 208 15.17 -12.54 -0.34
CA ILE A 208 13.87 -12.60 -1.04
C ILE A 208 13.85 -11.54 -2.13
N THR A 209 13.70 -11.97 -3.36
CA THR A 209 13.57 -11.11 -4.54
C THR A 209 12.09 -10.99 -4.92
N LEU A 210 11.61 -9.77 -5.02
CA LEU A 210 10.21 -9.46 -5.37
C LEU A 210 10.04 -9.38 -6.89
N SER A 211 8.82 -9.58 -7.36
CA SER A 211 8.51 -9.43 -8.78
C SER A 211 8.81 -7.99 -9.28
N PRO A 212 9.24 -7.83 -10.54
CA PRO A 212 9.49 -6.51 -11.12
C PRO A 212 8.28 -5.57 -10.96
N GLY A 213 8.52 -4.33 -10.58
CA GLY A 213 7.49 -3.32 -10.36
C GLY A 213 6.85 -3.32 -8.96
N VAL A 214 7.17 -4.31 -8.10
CA VAL A 214 6.72 -4.31 -6.71
C VAL A 214 7.74 -3.60 -5.82
N ILE A 215 7.32 -2.50 -5.19
CA ILE A 215 8.11 -1.75 -4.22
C ILE A 215 7.39 -1.82 -2.87
N LEU A 216 8.08 -2.30 -1.83
CA LEU A 216 7.56 -2.27 -0.47
C LEU A 216 7.72 -0.87 0.11
N ALA A 217 6.61 -0.17 0.34
CA ALA A 217 6.62 1.16 0.97
C ALA A 217 7.03 1.09 2.46
N ALA A 218 6.82 -0.05 3.11
CA ALA A 218 7.18 -0.31 4.49
C ALA A 218 7.61 -1.78 4.67
N PRO A 219 8.40 -2.09 5.72
CA PRO A 219 8.69 -3.47 6.09
C PRO A 219 7.41 -4.30 6.29
N PRO A 220 7.37 -5.55 5.81
CA PRO A 220 6.21 -6.40 6.01
C PRO A 220 6.07 -6.77 7.49
N SER A 221 4.84 -6.68 8.02
CA SER A 221 4.52 -7.05 9.41
C SER A 221 4.58 -8.56 9.65
N THR A 222 4.27 -9.35 8.64
CA THR A 222 4.32 -10.81 8.66
C THR A 222 4.82 -11.34 7.33
N ALA A 223 5.63 -12.38 7.35
CA ALA A 223 6.02 -13.09 6.15
C ALA A 223 6.11 -14.60 6.43
N SER A 224 5.85 -15.40 5.40
CA SER A 224 5.96 -16.86 5.47
C SER A 224 6.51 -17.41 4.18
N ILE A 225 7.35 -18.44 4.28
CA ILE A 225 7.85 -19.18 3.12
C ILE A 225 7.12 -20.50 2.99
N ALA A 226 6.93 -20.97 1.76
CA ALA A 226 6.52 -22.33 1.48
C ALA A 226 7.72 -23.09 0.91
N THR A 227 8.13 -24.16 1.57
CA THR A 227 9.15 -25.07 1.05
C THR A 227 8.49 -26.15 0.17
N GLY A 228 9.25 -26.78 -0.74
CA GLY A 228 8.72 -27.77 -1.69
C GLY A 228 7.99 -28.98 -1.09
N LYS A 229 8.03 -29.17 0.24
CA LYS A 229 7.27 -30.19 0.98
C LYS A 229 5.99 -29.66 1.64
N SER A 230 5.45 -28.53 1.18
CA SER A 230 4.26 -27.87 1.75
C SER A 230 4.41 -27.36 3.19
N ALA A 231 5.61 -27.47 3.80
CA ALA A 231 5.88 -26.90 5.10
C ALA A 231 5.98 -25.38 4.97
N ARG A 232 5.13 -24.68 5.74
CA ARG A 232 5.20 -23.23 5.92
C ARG A 232 6.03 -22.90 7.14
N ALA A 233 6.96 -21.98 6.98
CA ALA A 233 7.73 -21.42 8.08
C ALA A 233 7.48 -19.91 8.14
N ALA A 234 7.28 -19.38 9.35
CA ALA A 234 7.25 -17.95 9.59
C ALA A 234 8.67 -17.40 9.44
N ILE A 235 8.78 -16.23 8.80
CA ILE A 235 10.04 -15.51 8.65
C ILE A 235 9.84 -14.06 9.08
N THR A 236 10.93 -13.46 9.57
CA THR A 236 10.93 -12.07 10.04
C THR A 236 11.79 -11.24 9.12
N PHE A 237 11.31 -10.05 8.77
CA PHE A 237 12.07 -9.09 7.98
C PHE A 237 13.25 -8.56 8.80
N VAL A 238 14.45 -8.62 8.23
CA VAL A 238 15.68 -8.09 8.85
C VAL A 238 16.02 -6.72 8.26
N SER A 239 16.29 -6.67 6.96
CA SER A 239 16.58 -5.43 6.23
C SER A 239 16.43 -5.64 4.73
N PRO A 240 16.38 -4.56 3.93
CA PRO A 240 16.62 -4.67 2.50
C PRO A 240 18.01 -5.28 2.24
N ALA A 241 18.13 -6.05 1.16
CA ALA A 241 19.41 -6.61 0.75
C ALA A 241 20.36 -5.49 0.27
N THR A 242 21.63 -5.56 0.66
CA THR A 242 22.69 -4.64 0.21
C THR A 242 23.25 -5.01 -1.16
N ARG A 243 23.06 -6.26 -1.57
CA ARG A 243 23.47 -6.78 -2.87
C ARG A 243 22.22 -7.10 -3.68
N ILE A 244 22.27 -6.76 -4.96
CA ILE A 244 21.26 -7.12 -5.96
C ILE A 244 21.84 -8.31 -6.73
N ASP A 245 21.02 -9.34 -6.96
CA ASP A 245 21.33 -10.49 -7.83
C ASP A 245 21.15 -10.17 -9.32
#